data_AF-A0A0S8HZ43-F1
#
_entry.id   AF-A0A0S8HZ43-F1
#
_cell.length_a   1.000
_cell.length_b   1.000
_cell.length_c   1.000
_cell.angle_alpha   90.00
_cell.angle_beta   90.00
_cell.angle_gamma   90.00
#
_symmetry.space_group_name_H-M   'P 1'
#
loop_
_entity.id
_entity.type
_entity.pdbx_description
1 polymer ?
#
loop_
_entity_poly.entity_id
_entity_poly.type
_entity_poly.pdbx_seq_one_letter_code
_entity_poly.pdbx_strand_id
1 'polypeptide(L)'
;MLHSFFESAEEFKKLFDLESETQYTNYQMLNDVKVGFSVQRTYPEDIRYIPPKTKENRPDTLALIHVVYIHPKESIETFNTNNVPLILSISSYSLYLANNYDYNFDDENCPTQESIKISKTTNKPISLDFIDDYFFNHEKNTIINKNGNTFTGRQVLDYVFKRHCDTVHWRKGFKLRFKIRSHRLLMSVYFFIDRIITDLCKSTLKNVFGRTLESKHPFSTIFNGYSKNDLKLLKTDAMNIFGYKASKNFIFFFCLLSFCIYTIFYFLEIENKFLKGMFSNSLLSVTNGILLLALIDIVGPKSVFWLLNWIIKLRKKISYKNFKF
;
A
#
# COMPACT_ATOMS: atom_id res chain seq x y z
N MET A 1 27.90 27.18 -20.34
CA MET A 1 26.92 28.11 -19.74
C MET A 1 26.35 27.39 -18.54
N LEU A 2 26.49 27.92 -17.32
CA LEU A 2 25.84 27.33 -16.14
C LEU A 2 24.33 27.52 -16.32
N HIS A 3 23.60 26.44 -16.58
CA HIS A 3 22.15 26.49 -16.64
C HIS A 3 21.62 26.91 -15.26
N SER A 4 20.94 28.05 -15.20
CA SER A 4 20.27 28.48 -13.98
C SER A 4 19.01 27.64 -13.81
N PHE A 5 19.00 26.78 -12.78
CA PHE A 5 17.80 26.07 -12.36
C PHE A 5 16.74 27.08 -11.87
N PHE A 6 15.47 26.69 -11.90
CA PHE A 6 14.43 27.50 -11.28
C PHE A 6 14.69 27.60 -9.78
N GLU A 7 14.76 28.81 -9.25
CA GLU A 7 14.98 29.05 -7.82
C GLU A 7 13.67 29.48 -7.13
N SER A 8 12.61 29.83 -7.89
CA SER A 8 11.29 30.17 -7.36
C SER A 8 10.13 29.57 -8.16
N ALA A 9 8.98 29.40 -7.49
CA ALA A 9 7.72 28.99 -8.12
C ALA A 9 7.16 30.04 -9.09
N GLU A 10 7.50 31.32 -8.92
CA GLU A 10 7.08 32.43 -9.81
C GLU A 10 7.75 32.36 -11.17
N GLU A 11 9.07 32.11 -11.19
CA GLU A 11 9.81 31.91 -12.44
C GLU A 11 9.28 30.69 -13.19
N PHE A 12 9.02 29.60 -12.45
CA PHE A 12 8.49 28.37 -13.02
C PHE A 12 7.06 28.52 -13.55
N LYS A 13 6.21 29.33 -12.88
CA LYS A 13 4.84 29.63 -13.33
C LYS A 13 4.82 30.23 -14.74
N LYS A 14 5.77 31.09 -15.07
CA LYS A 14 5.83 31.77 -16.39
C LYS A 14 5.88 30.80 -17.56
N LEU A 15 6.42 29.60 -17.36
CA LEU A 15 6.44 28.53 -18.36
C LEU A 15 5.06 28.03 -18.79
N PHE A 16 4.05 28.22 -17.93
CA PHE A 16 2.69 27.71 -18.11
C PHE A 16 1.71 28.73 -18.69
N ASP A 17 2.16 29.97 -18.92
CA ASP A 17 1.35 31.06 -19.51
C ASP A 17 -0.02 31.22 -18.80
N LEU A 18 0.05 31.35 -17.47
CA LEU A 18 -1.13 31.47 -16.59
C LEU A 18 -1.56 32.92 -16.35
N GLU A 19 -0.93 33.89 -17.03
CA GLU A 19 -1.20 35.34 -16.86
C GLU A 19 -2.23 35.88 -17.86
N SER A 20 -2.51 35.14 -18.95
CA SER A 20 -3.58 35.45 -19.90
C SER A 20 -4.96 35.02 -19.37
N GLU A 21 -6.06 35.46 -20.00
CA GLU A 21 -7.40 34.93 -19.75
C GLU A 21 -7.42 33.41 -20.01
N THR A 22 -7.12 32.64 -18.96
CA THR A 22 -7.07 31.20 -19.01
C THR A 22 -8.25 30.61 -18.24
N GLN A 23 -8.60 29.37 -18.59
CA GLN A 23 -9.60 28.59 -17.84
C GLN A 23 -9.06 28.07 -16.50
N TYR A 24 -7.79 28.40 -16.18
CA TYR A 24 -7.12 28.04 -14.94
C TYR A 24 -7.20 29.22 -13.98
N THR A 25 -7.61 28.95 -12.75
CA THR A 25 -7.86 29.95 -11.71
C THR A 25 -7.17 29.56 -10.41
N ASN A 26 -7.14 30.49 -9.45
CA ASN A 26 -6.65 30.25 -8.10
C ASN A 26 -5.24 29.62 -8.06
N TYR A 27 -4.27 30.32 -8.66
CA TYR A 27 -2.86 29.95 -8.56
C TYR A 27 -2.41 30.04 -7.10
N GLN A 28 -1.78 28.98 -6.60
CA GLN A 28 -1.19 28.96 -5.26
C GLN A 28 0.19 28.28 -5.31
N MET A 29 1.18 28.87 -4.65
CA MET A 29 2.48 28.23 -4.50
C MET A 29 2.38 27.08 -3.50
N LEU A 30 3.15 26.03 -3.74
CA LEU A 30 3.24 24.91 -2.82
C LEU A 30 4.29 25.22 -1.75
N ASN A 31 3.94 25.02 -0.48
CA ASN A 31 4.82 25.35 0.66
C ASN A 31 5.76 24.20 1.05
N ASP A 32 5.47 22.99 0.58
CA ASP A 32 6.15 21.75 0.93
C ASP A 32 7.23 21.34 -0.08
N VAL A 33 7.38 22.08 -1.18
CA VAL A 33 8.39 21.84 -2.22
C VAL A 33 9.10 23.14 -2.60
N LYS A 34 10.36 23.06 -3.03
CA LYS A 34 11.14 24.25 -3.39
C LYS A 34 10.56 25.00 -4.60
N VAL A 35 10.15 24.27 -5.63
CA VAL A 35 9.59 24.84 -6.86
C VAL A 35 8.36 24.05 -7.28
N GLY A 36 7.19 24.64 -7.05
CA GLY A 36 5.93 24.05 -7.47
C GLY A 36 4.74 24.97 -7.21
N PHE A 37 3.65 24.69 -7.91
CA PHE A 37 2.41 25.42 -7.76
C PHE A 37 1.19 24.53 -7.97
N SER A 38 0.04 25.06 -7.59
CA SER A 38 -1.28 24.49 -7.85
C SER A 38 -2.12 25.45 -8.69
N VAL A 39 -2.98 24.90 -9.55
CA VAL A 39 -4.02 25.64 -10.28
C VAL A 39 -5.32 24.86 -10.29
N GLN A 40 -6.43 25.58 -10.40
CA GLN A 40 -7.78 25.01 -10.39
C GLN A 40 -8.46 25.23 -11.74
N ARG A 41 -9.23 24.25 -12.19
CA ARG A 41 -10.06 24.35 -13.40
C ARG A 41 -11.45 23.76 -13.16
N THR A 42 -12.47 24.47 -13.61
CA THR A 42 -13.85 23.99 -13.60
C THR A 42 -14.01 22.81 -14.56
N TYR A 43 -14.76 21.80 -14.12
CA TYR A 43 -15.14 20.71 -15.01
C TYR A 43 -16.07 21.23 -16.11
N PRO A 44 -15.94 20.76 -17.36
CA PRO A 44 -16.84 21.18 -18.41
C PRO A 44 -18.22 20.54 -18.22
N GLU A 45 -19.28 21.22 -18.67
CA GLU A 45 -20.66 20.79 -18.39
C GLU A 45 -21.07 19.50 -19.12
N ASP A 46 -20.36 19.13 -20.18
CA ASP A 46 -20.64 17.98 -21.05
C ASP A 46 -20.04 16.66 -20.53
N ILE A 47 -19.28 16.68 -19.44
CA ILE A 47 -18.72 15.45 -18.87
C ILE A 47 -19.79 14.67 -18.10
N ARG A 48 -19.62 13.34 -18.01
CA ARG A 48 -20.57 12.48 -17.28
C ARG A 48 -20.59 12.70 -15.77
N TYR A 49 -19.56 13.33 -15.22
CA TYR A 49 -19.49 13.66 -13.81
C TYR A 49 -20.22 14.97 -13.56
N ILE A 50 -21.18 14.94 -12.64
CA ILE A 50 -21.91 16.15 -12.23
C ILE A 50 -21.31 16.62 -10.90
N PRO A 51 -20.55 17.73 -10.88
CA PRO A 51 -20.02 18.25 -9.62
C PRO A 51 -21.17 18.75 -8.73
N PRO A 52 -21.07 18.60 -7.39
CA PRO A 52 -22.01 19.23 -6.47
C PRO A 52 -22.01 20.75 -6.68
N LYS A 53 -23.16 21.38 -6.48
CA LYS A 53 -23.37 22.81 -6.69
C LYS A 53 -23.98 23.47 -5.45
N THR A 54 -23.62 24.71 -5.21
CA THR A 54 -24.21 25.57 -4.17
C THR A 54 -25.63 26.01 -4.57
N LYS A 55 -26.33 26.70 -3.64
CA LYS A 55 -27.65 27.28 -3.91
C LYS A 55 -27.63 28.25 -5.12
N GLU A 56 -26.52 28.93 -5.34
CA GLU A 56 -26.28 29.82 -6.48
C GLU A 56 -25.82 29.09 -7.76
N ASN A 57 -25.96 27.76 -7.82
CA ASN A 57 -25.58 26.94 -8.98
C ASN A 57 -24.08 26.99 -9.33
N ARG A 58 -23.21 27.40 -8.39
CA ARG A 58 -21.75 27.37 -8.56
C ARG A 58 -21.20 25.98 -8.24
N PRO A 59 -20.28 25.43 -9.05
CA PRO A 59 -19.70 24.12 -8.79
C PRO A 59 -18.78 24.17 -7.56
N ASP A 60 -19.05 23.32 -6.57
CA ASP A 60 -18.21 23.13 -5.39
C ASP A 60 -16.95 22.34 -5.71
N THR A 61 -17.06 21.32 -6.56
CA THR A 61 -15.94 20.44 -6.90
C THR A 61 -15.27 20.84 -8.20
N LEU A 62 -13.98 21.13 -8.14
CA LEU A 62 -13.11 21.53 -9.25
C LEU A 62 -12.00 20.50 -9.48
N ALA A 63 -11.28 20.59 -10.60
CA ALA A 63 -10.03 19.88 -10.80
C ALA A 63 -8.87 20.71 -10.26
N LEU A 64 -8.12 20.17 -9.30
CA LEU A 64 -6.89 20.75 -8.78
C LEU A 64 -5.70 20.05 -9.42
N ILE A 65 -4.81 20.82 -10.05
CA ILE A 65 -3.58 20.34 -10.67
C ILE A 65 -2.39 20.87 -9.88
N HIS A 66 -1.54 19.98 -9.37
CA HIS A 66 -0.23 20.33 -8.85
C HIS A 66 0.84 20.11 -9.92
N VAL A 67 1.76 21.05 -10.01
CA VAL A 67 2.93 21.01 -10.87
C VAL A 67 4.15 21.22 -10.00
N VAL A 68 5.05 20.25 -9.95
CA VAL A 68 6.29 20.31 -9.16
C VAL A 68 7.47 20.11 -10.09
N TYR A 69 8.46 20.98 -9.95
CA TYR A 69 9.76 20.85 -10.58
C TYR A 69 10.72 20.20 -9.59
N ILE A 70 11.26 19.01 -9.91
CA ILE A 70 12.17 18.31 -9.01
C ILE A 70 13.54 19.00 -9.06
N HIS A 71 13.86 19.78 -8.03
CA HIS A 71 15.09 20.54 -8.02
C HIS A 71 16.33 19.62 -7.92
N PRO A 72 17.29 19.66 -8.89
CA PRO A 72 18.40 18.70 -8.95
C PRO A 72 19.33 18.69 -7.73
N LYS A 73 19.39 19.78 -6.97
CA LYS A 73 20.18 19.86 -5.73
C LYS A 73 19.50 19.18 -4.52
N GLU A 74 18.21 18.90 -4.58
CA GLU A 74 17.43 18.32 -3.46
C GLU A 74 17.12 16.83 -3.67
N SER A 75 17.30 16.34 -4.88
CA SER A 75 17.06 14.94 -5.21
C SER A 75 18.20 14.03 -4.78
N ILE A 76 17.82 12.92 -4.15
CA ILE A 76 18.75 11.81 -3.80
C ILE A 76 19.17 11.04 -5.07
N GLU A 77 18.38 11.12 -6.13
CA GLU A 77 18.60 10.42 -7.39
C GLU A 77 19.41 11.28 -8.38
N THR A 78 20.35 10.65 -9.10
CA THR A 78 21.15 11.30 -10.15
C THR A 78 20.33 11.39 -11.44
N PHE A 79 19.79 12.56 -11.76
CA PHE A 79 19.15 12.80 -13.06
C PHE A 79 20.02 13.66 -13.98
N ASN A 80 19.72 13.60 -15.27
CA ASN A 80 20.33 14.47 -16.26
C ASN A 80 19.94 15.93 -15.95
N THR A 81 20.93 16.76 -15.64
CA THR A 81 20.73 18.19 -15.30
C THR A 81 20.05 18.98 -16.42
N ASN A 82 20.15 18.51 -17.67
CA ASN A 82 19.55 19.19 -18.80
C ASN A 82 18.07 18.83 -18.98
N ASN A 83 17.61 17.68 -18.48
CA ASN A 83 16.23 17.20 -18.55
C ASN A 83 15.72 16.90 -17.15
N VAL A 84 15.13 17.91 -16.52
CA VAL A 84 14.70 17.79 -15.13
C VAL A 84 13.23 17.35 -15.07
N PRO A 85 12.90 16.27 -14.33
CA PRO A 85 11.55 15.74 -14.32
C PRO A 85 10.55 16.70 -13.66
N LEU A 86 9.35 16.72 -14.22
CA LEU A 86 8.17 17.40 -13.68
C LEU A 86 7.24 16.35 -13.08
N ILE A 87 6.76 16.60 -11.86
CA ILE A 87 5.67 15.81 -11.27
C ILE A 87 4.38 16.60 -11.47
N LEU A 88 3.42 15.97 -12.14
CA LEU A 88 2.08 16.54 -12.28
C LEU A 88 1.10 15.61 -11.56
N SER A 89 0.27 16.15 -10.69
CA SER A 89 -0.85 15.42 -10.12
C SER A 89 -2.14 16.18 -10.33
N ILE A 90 -3.23 15.46 -10.58
CA ILE A 90 -4.56 16.05 -10.74
C ILE A 90 -5.57 15.27 -9.91
N SER A 91 -6.43 15.98 -9.18
CA SER A 91 -7.46 15.40 -8.34
C SER A 91 -8.73 16.24 -8.32
N SER A 92 -9.84 15.63 -7.93
CA SER A 92 -11.07 16.37 -7.63
C SER A 92 -10.95 17.03 -6.26
N TYR A 93 -11.18 18.34 -6.21
CA TYR A 93 -11.06 19.18 -5.01
C TYR A 93 -12.39 19.86 -4.70
N SER A 94 -12.90 19.68 -3.48
CA SER A 94 -14.13 20.34 -3.00
C SER A 94 -13.76 21.62 -2.28
N LEU A 95 -14.28 22.75 -2.75
CA LEU A 95 -14.05 24.06 -2.15
C LEU A 95 -14.60 24.12 -0.72
N TYR A 96 -15.77 23.52 -0.48
CA TYR A 96 -16.41 23.50 0.82
C TYR A 96 -15.68 22.59 1.82
N LEU A 97 -15.42 21.34 1.45
CA LEU A 97 -14.77 20.36 2.34
C LEU A 97 -13.27 20.62 2.53
N ALA A 98 -12.65 21.47 1.72
CA ALA A 98 -11.29 21.90 1.98
C ALA A 98 -11.19 22.79 3.23
N ASN A 99 -12.26 23.54 3.54
CA ASN A 99 -12.30 24.47 4.67
C ASN A 99 -13.15 23.94 5.85
N ASN A 100 -13.92 22.87 5.63
CA ASN A 100 -14.86 22.33 6.60
C ASN A 100 -14.68 20.81 6.75
N TYR A 101 -14.90 20.29 7.96
CA TYR A 101 -14.77 18.87 8.23
C TYR A 101 -15.85 18.02 7.52
N ASP A 102 -17.08 18.53 7.44
CA ASP A 102 -18.21 17.89 6.77
C ASP A 102 -19.16 18.96 6.19
N TYR A 103 -20.16 18.52 5.43
CA TYR A 103 -21.20 19.39 4.89
C TYR A 103 -22.13 19.94 5.97
N ASN A 104 -22.26 21.26 6.01
CA ASN A 104 -23.27 21.94 6.82
C ASN A 104 -24.31 22.61 5.91
N PHE A 105 -25.49 22.00 5.79
CA PHE A 105 -26.53 22.48 4.86
C PHE A 105 -27.19 23.80 5.27
N ASP A 106 -26.92 24.27 6.48
CA ASP A 106 -27.37 25.58 6.96
C ASP A 106 -26.48 26.71 6.41
N ASP A 107 -25.26 26.40 5.98
CA ASP A 107 -24.33 27.35 5.35
C ASP A 107 -24.75 27.66 3.90
N GLU A 108 -24.72 28.94 3.51
CA GLU A 108 -25.05 29.40 2.16
C GLU A 108 -24.05 28.89 1.11
N ASN A 109 -22.78 28.72 1.48
CA ASN A 109 -21.72 28.26 0.60
C ASN A 109 -21.67 26.73 0.48
N CYS A 110 -22.42 26.00 1.31
CA CYS A 110 -22.47 24.55 1.23
C CYS A 110 -23.20 24.10 -0.04
N PRO A 111 -22.68 23.10 -0.77
CA PRO A 111 -23.45 22.48 -1.84
C PRO A 111 -24.75 21.88 -1.31
N THR A 112 -25.82 21.97 -2.12
CA THR A 112 -27.14 21.50 -1.68
C THR A 112 -27.14 19.99 -1.51
N GLN A 113 -27.93 19.50 -0.55
CA GLN A 113 -28.02 18.07 -0.26
C GLN A 113 -28.44 17.26 -1.50
N GLU A 114 -29.35 17.79 -2.30
CA GLU A 114 -29.80 17.19 -3.56
C GLU A 114 -28.67 17.12 -4.59
N SER A 115 -27.91 18.20 -4.75
CA SER A 115 -26.78 18.23 -5.69
C SER A 115 -25.69 17.24 -5.30
N ILE A 116 -25.41 17.09 -4.00
CA ILE A 116 -24.47 16.07 -3.50
C ILE A 116 -25.00 14.66 -3.81
N LYS A 117 -26.30 14.40 -3.61
CA LYS A 117 -26.91 13.09 -3.93
C LYS A 117 -26.75 12.77 -5.42
N ILE A 118 -27.03 13.72 -6.31
CA ILE A 118 -26.85 13.57 -7.76
C ILE A 118 -25.37 13.31 -8.08
N SER A 119 -24.46 14.10 -7.52
CA SER A 119 -23.02 13.92 -7.78
C SER A 119 -22.54 12.52 -7.38
N LYS A 120 -23.02 11.98 -6.26
CA LYS A 120 -22.69 10.64 -5.77
C LYS A 120 -23.16 9.50 -6.69
N THR A 121 -24.19 9.70 -7.52
CA THR A 121 -24.64 8.68 -8.48
C THR A 121 -23.79 8.68 -9.76
N THR A 122 -23.03 9.74 -10.01
CA THR A 122 -22.17 9.85 -11.21
C THR A 122 -20.75 9.36 -10.94
N ASN A 123 -20.08 8.91 -12.01
CA ASN A 123 -18.70 8.44 -11.90
C ASN A 123 -17.74 9.62 -11.71
N LYS A 124 -17.21 9.77 -10.50
CA LYS A 124 -16.18 10.77 -10.19
C LYS A 124 -14.90 10.53 -11.00
N PRO A 125 -14.24 11.59 -11.51
CA PRO A 125 -12.90 11.50 -12.08
C PRO A 125 -11.92 10.81 -11.12
N ILE A 126 -10.98 10.04 -11.66
CA ILE A 126 -9.93 9.39 -10.87
C ILE A 126 -8.73 10.33 -10.80
N SER A 127 -8.16 10.52 -9.61
CA SER A 127 -6.90 11.24 -9.47
C SER A 127 -5.78 10.56 -10.25
N LEU A 128 -4.99 11.35 -10.96
CA LEU A 128 -3.89 10.85 -11.81
C LEU A 128 -2.60 11.52 -11.41
N ASP A 129 -1.53 10.72 -11.35
CA ASP A 129 -0.17 11.19 -11.14
C ASP A 129 0.63 10.88 -12.42
N PHE A 130 1.32 11.89 -12.93
CA PHE A 130 2.20 11.79 -14.09
C PHE A 130 3.62 12.02 -13.58
N ILE A 131 4.29 10.93 -13.24
CA ILE A 131 5.65 10.93 -12.72
C ILE A 131 6.57 10.49 -13.86
N ASP A 132 7.64 11.27 -14.08
CA ASP A 132 8.62 11.08 -15.14
C ASP A 132 8.07 11.21 -16.57
N ASP A 133 6.79 11.56 -16.77
CA ASP A 133 6.20 11.66 -18.11
C ASP A 133 6.62 12.91 -18.87
N TYR A 134 6.95 13.97 -18.14
CA TYR A 134 7.35 15.27 -18.66
C TYR A 134 8.64 15.74 -17.99
N PHE A 135 9.49 16.38 -18.78
CA PHE A 135 10.76 16.93 -18.34
C PHE A 135 10.89 18.35 -18.84
N PHE A 136 11.43 19.23 -18.01
CA PHE A 136 11.86 20.54 -18.47
C PHE A 136 13.29 20.45 -19.03
N ASN A 137 13.44 20.82 -20.29
CA ASN A 137 14.72 20.87 -20.96
C ASN A 137 15.34 22.27 -20.83
N HIS A 138 16.45 22.38 -20.10
CA HIS A 138 17.14 23.65 -19.83
C HIS A 138 17.92 24.22 -21.02
N GLU A 139 18.31 23.39 -21.99
CA GLU A 139 18.99 23.86 -23.21
C GLU A 139 18.01 24.53 -24.17
N LYS A 140 16.84 23.91 -24.33
CA LYS A 140 15.81 24.33 -25.28
C LYS A 140 14.75 25.24 -24.66
N ASN A 141 14.78 25.43 -23.34
CA ASN A 141 13.78 26.16 -22.57
C ASN A 141 12.33 25.71 -22.88
N THR A 142 12.12 24.39 -22.97
CA THR A 142 10.83 23.79 -23.35
C THR A 142 10.52 22.56 -22.52
N ILE A 143 9.23 22.21 -22.39
CA ILE A 143 8.83 20.94 -21.79
C ILE A 143 8.85 19.87 -22.87
N ILE A 144 9.48 18.74 -22.58
CA ILE A 144 9.51 17.56 -23.45
C ILE A 144 8.85 16.37 -22.74
N ASN A 145 8.25 15.47 -23.50
CA ASN A 145 7.79 14.18 -22.96
C ASN A 145 8.88 13.10 -23.08
N LYS A 146 8.61 11.90 -22.56
CA LYS A 146 9.47 10.69 -22.73
C LYS A 146 9.86 10.37 -24.17
N ASN A 147 9.05 10.79 -25.16
CA ASN A 147 9.28 10.53 -26.58
C ASN A 147 10.06 11.67 -27.28
N GLY A 148 10.46 12.72 -26.56
CA GLY A 148 11.18 13.86 -27.11
C GLY A 148 10.30 14.92 -27.80
N ASN A 149 8.97 14.78 -27.76
CA ASN A 149 8.06 15.78 -28.31
C ASN A 149 7.99 17.00 -27.38
N THR A 150 8.03 18.20 -27.95
CA THR A 150 7.94 19.47 -27.23
C THR A 150 6.49 19.87 -26.97
N PHE A 151 6.25 20.46 -25.80
CA PHE A 151 4.96 20.96 -25.35
C PHE A 151 5.13 22.33 -24.68
N THR A 152 4.12 23.17 -24.80
CA THR A 152 3.97 24.36 -23.94
C THR A 152 3.41 23.96 -22.59
N GLY A 153 3.67 24.72 -21.52
CA GLY A 153 3.12 24.41 -20.20
C GLY A 153 1.59 24.33 -20.20
N ARG A 154 0.91 25.21 -20.95
CA ARG A 154 -0.54 25.15 -21.12
C ARG A 154 -1.02 23.84 -21.77
N GLN A 155 -0.34 23.36 -22.82
CA GLN A 155 -0.68 22.08 -23.45
C GLN A 155 -0.53 20.91 -22.48
N VAL A 156 0.46 20.96 -21.58
CA VAL A 156 0.66 19.94 -20.55
C VAL A 156 -0.52 19.95 -19.57
N LEU A 157 -0.93 21.13 -19.07
CA LEU A 157 -2.09 21.25 -18.18
C LEU A 157 -3.39 20.77 -18.85
N ASP A 158 -3.63 21.17 -20.10
CA ASP A 158 -4.81 20.77 -20.86
C ASP A 158 -4.85 19.26 -21.10
N TYR A 159 -3.68 18.66 -21.37
CA TYR A 159 -3.57 17.21 -21.52
C TYR A 159 -3.86 16.47 -20.21
N VAL A 160 -3.27 16.89 -19.10
CA VAL A 160 -3.49 16.32 -17.76
C VAL A 160 -4.98 16.41 -17.38
N PHE A 161 -5.58 17.59 -17.56
CA PHE A 161 -7.00 17.83 -17.31
C PHE A 161 -7.89 16.93 -18.17
N LYS A 162 -7.63 16.85 -19.49
CA LYS A 162 -8.39 15.99 -20.40
C LYS A 162 -8.29 14.51 -20.01
N ARG A 163 -7.10 14.04 -19.64
CA ARG A 163 -6.89 12.65 -19.19
C ARG A 163 -7.69 12.33 -17.93
N HIS A 164 -7.72 13.25 -16.98
CA HIS A 164 -8.50 13.12 -15.76
C HIS A 164 -10.00 13.08 -16.04
N CYS A 165 -10.52 14.02 -16.86
CA CYS A 165 -11.91 14.01 -17.30
C CYS A 165 -12.25 12.72 -18.05
N ASP A 166 -11.36 12.21 -18.90
CA ASP A 166 -11.59 10.99 -19.68
C ASP A 166 -11.84 9.75 -18.81
N THR A 167 -11.39 9.74 -17.55
CA THR A 167 -11.60 8.63 -16.61
C THR A 167 -13.08 8.43 -16.22
N VAL A 168 -13.95 9.43 -16.41
CA VAL A 168 -15.39 9.32 -16.10
C VAL A 168 -16.15 8.50 -17.14
N HIS A 169 -15.62 8.44 -18.36
CA HIS A 169 -16.27 7.72 -19.46
C HIS A 169 -16.01 6.23 -19.36
N TRP A 170 -17.02 5.44 -19.73
CA TRP A 170 -16.94 3.98 -19.70
C TRP A 170 -15.73 3.46 -20.46
N ARG A 171 -15.61 3.72 -21.77
CA ARG A 171 -14.54 3.12 -22.60
C ARG A 171 -13.12 3.53 -22.17
N LYS A 172 -12.90 4.82 -21.88
CA LYS A 172 -11.58 5.36 -21.57
C LYS A 172 -11.15 5.08 -20.12
N GLY A 173 -12.09 5.17 -19.17
CA GLY A 173 -11.85 4.94 -17.75
C GLY A 173 -11.95 3.47 -17.31
N PHE A 174 -12.58 2.58 -18.10
CA PHE A 174 -12.85 1.20 -17.68
C PHE A 174 -11.59 0.44 -17.29
N LYS A 175 -10.52 0.50 -18.11
CA LYS A 175 -9.26 -0.22 -17.82
C LYS A 175 -8.65 0.24 -16.50
N LEU A 176 -8.64 1.55 -16.24
CA LEU A 176 -8.09 2.11 -15.00
C LEU A 176 -8.97 1.76 -13.80
N ARG A 177 -10.29 1.93 -13.91
CA ARG A 177 -11.26 1.55 -12.86
C ARG A 177 -11.21 0.06 -12.55
N PHE A 178 -11.09 -0.78 -13.58
CA PHE A 178 -10.95 -2.22 -13.43
C PHE A 178 -9.64 -2.57 -12.74
N LYS A 179 -8.50 -1.95 -13.12
CA LYS A 179 -7.21 -2.11 -12.43
C LYS A 179 -7.30 -1.72 -10.95
N ILE A 180 -7.94 -0.59 -10.62
CA ILE A 180 -8.13 -0.14 -9.24
C ILE A 180 -9.03 -1.11 -8.47
N ARG A 181 -10.15 -1.54 -9.08
CA ARG A 181 -11.11 -2.45 -8.44
C ARG A 181 -10.53 -3.84 -8.24
N SER A 182 -9.86 -4.40 -9.23
CA SER A 182 -9.20 -5.70 -9.14
C SER A 182 -8.09 -5.67 -8.09
N HIS A 183 -7.31 -4.59 -8.02
CA HIS A 183 -6.32 -4.42 -6.97
C HIS A 183 -6.96 -4.35 -5.58
N ARG A 184 -8.03 -3.58 -5.38
CA ARG A 184 -8.77 -3.54 -4.10
C ARG A 184 -9.30 -4.91 -3.69
N LEU A 185 -9.83 -5.68 -4.66
CA LEU A 185 -10.30 -7.04 -4.40
C LEU A 185 -9.15 -7.97 -4.03
N LEU A 186 -8.04 -7.94 -4.77
CA LEU A 186 -6.84 -8.71 -4.45
C LEU A 186 -6.30 -8.38 -3.07
N MET A 187 -6.24 -7.08 -2.71
CA MET A 187 -5.83 -6.65 -1.37
C MET A 187 -6.79 -7.15 -0.30
N SER A 188 -8.11 -7.06 -0.53
CA SER A 188 -9.12 -7.56 0.41
C SER A 188 -8.99 -9.06 0.66
N VAL A 189 -8.88 -9.86 -0.41
CA VAL A 189 -8.67 -11.31 -0.34
C VAL A 189 -7.35 -11.63 0.35
N TYR A 190 -6.28 -10.92 0.00
CA TYR A 190 -4.98 -11.11 0.63
C TYR A 190 -5.02 -10.82 2.14
N PHE A 191 -5.61 -9.70 2.55
CA PHE A 191 -5.77 -9.36 3.98
C PHE A 191 -6.62 -10.38 4.73
N PHE A 192 -7.65 -10.93 4.10
CA PHE A 192 -8.46 -11.98 4.68
C PHE A 192 -7.65 -13.26 4.92
N ILE A 193 -6.91 -13.72 3.90
CA ILE A 193 -6.03 -14.90 4.00
C ILE A 193 -4.93 -14.68 5.04
N ASP A 194 -4.28 -13.52 4.99
CA ASP A 194 -3.23 -13.11 5.91
C ASP A 194 -3.70 -13.12 7.36
N ARG A 195 -4.92 -12.64 7.63
CA ARG A 195 -5.55 -12.70 8.95
C ARG A 195 -5.72 -14.15 9.42
N ILE A 196 -6.31 -15.00 8.57
CA ILE A 196 -6.53 -16.42 8.89
C ILE A 196 -5.20 -17.11 9.22
N ILE A 197 -4.19 -16.96 8.37
CA ILE A 197 -2.90 -17.64 8.57
C ILE A 197 -2.19 -17.09 9.81
N THR A 198 -2.24 -15.78 10.06
CA THR A 198 -1.64 -15.17 11.25
C THR A 198 -2.30 -15.70 12.53
N ASP A 199 -3.63 -15.78 12.55
CA ASP A 199 -4.39 -16.30 13.68
C ASP A 199 -4.12 -17.79 13.89
N LEU A 200 -4.02 -18.58 12.82
CA LEU A 200 -3.60 -19.99 12.87
C LEU A 200 -2.19 -20.13 13.46
N CYS A 201 -1.22 -19.34 13.00
CA CYS A 201 0.15 -19.39 13.53
C CYS A 201 0.21 -19.05 15.02
N LYS A 202 -0.51 -18.00 15.44
CA LYS A 202 -0.61 -17.62 16.87
C LYS A 202 -1.28 -18.71 17.70
N SER A 203 -2.35 -19.30 17.18
CA SER A 203 -3.06 -20.41 17.82
C SER A 203 -2.16 -21.63 17.95
N THR A 204 -1.43 -22.01 16.90
CA THR A 204 -0.47 -23.12 16.93
C THR A 204 0.66 -22.87 17.93
N LEU A 205 1.24 -21.67 17.95
CA LEU A 205 2.25 -21.31 18.95
C LEU A 205 1.72 -21.47 20.38
N LYS A 206 0.51 -20.96 20.65
CA LYS A 206 -0.09 -21.00 21.98
C LYS A 206 -0.52 -22.42 22.39
N ASN A 207 -1.31 -23.08 21.54
CA ASN A 207 -2.00 -24.32 21.88
C ASN A 207 -1.10 -25.54 21.70
N VAL A 208 -0.25 -25.60 20.67
CA VAL A 208 0.63 -26.75 20.42
C VAL A 208 1.94 -26.58 21.19
N PHE A 209 2.58 -25.41 21.08
CA PHE A 209 3.94 -25.23 21.61
C PHE A 209 3.99 -24.53 22.97
N GLY A 210 2.85 -24.09 23.52
CA GLY A 210 2.83 -23.35 24.78
C GLY A 210 3.66 -22.06 24.72
N ARG A 211 3.73 -21.40 23.56
CA ARG A 211 4.45 -20.13 23.38
C ARG A 211 3.49 -19.00 23.05
N THR A 212 3.77 -17.83 23.59
CA THR A 212 3.03 -16.60 23.32
C THR A 212 3.93 -15.57 22.64
N LEU A 213 3.30 -14.62 21.95
CA LEU A 213 3.97 -13.46 21.36
C LEU A 213 3.59 -12.24 22.18
N GLU A 214 4.55 -11.66 22.90
CA GLU A 214 4.35 -10.42 23.64
C GLU A 214 4.88 -9.26 22.79
N SER A 215 3.98 -8.53 22.12
CA SER A 215 4.36 -7.35 21.36
C SER A 215 4.25 -6.09 22.22
N LYS A 216 5.34 -5.30 22.24
CA LYS A 216 5.36 -4.01 22.97
C LYS A 216 4.48 -2.94 22.33
N HIS A 217 4.11 -3.08 21.05
CA HIS A 217 3.26 -2.13 20.33
C HIS A 217 2.34 -2.83 19.29
N PRO A 218 1.01 -2.68 19.38
CA PRO A 218 0.10 -3.32 18.43
C PRO A 218 0.24 -2.77 17.01
N PHE A 219 0.52 -1.48 16.84
CA PHE A 219 0.57 -0.82 15.52
C PHE A 219 1.83 -1.15 14.70
N SER A 220 3.00 -1.24 15.33
CA SER A 220 4.25 -1.54 14.61
C SER A 220 4.33 -2.99 14.14
N THR A 221 3.68 -3.93 14.85
CA THR A 221 3.64 -5.35 14.45
C THR A 221 2.87 -5.62 13.17
N ILE A 222 1.97 -4.72 12.75
CA ILE A 222 1.18 -4.88 11.52
C ILE A 222 2.08 -4.90 10.28
N PHE A 223 3.24 -4.22 10.31
CA PHE A 223 4.14 -4.09 9.16
C PHE A 223 5.61 -4.43 9.42
N ASN A 224 6.07 -4.41 10.68
CA ASN A 224 7.49 -4.59 11.01
C ASN A 224 7.84 -5.98 11.56
N GLY A 225 6.84 -6.86 11.78
CA GLY A 225 7.06 -8.21 12.29
C GLY A 225 7.35 -8.25 13.80
N TYR A 226 7.69 -9.44 14.29
CA TYR A 226 8.03 -9.72 15.69
C TYR A 226 9.53 -9.96 15.84
N SER A 227 10.08 -9.47 16.95
CA SER A 227 11.47 -9.72 17.34
C SER A 227 11.62 -11.13 17.93
N LYS A 228 12.83 -11.72 17.87
CA LYS A 228 13.09 -13.05 18.49
C LYS A 228 12.77 -13.06 19.98
N ASN A 229 12.89 -11.92 20.65
CA ASN A 229 12.64 -11.77 22.09
C ASN A 229 11.14 -11.75 22.44
N ASP A 230 10.28 -11.60 21.43
CA ASP A 230 8.82 -11.54 21.62
C ASP A 230 8.24 -12.95 21.80
N LEU A 231 8.97 -14.00 21.37
CA LEU A 231 8.56 -15.40 21.53
C LEU A 231 8.89 -15.88 22.95
N LYS A 232 7.88 -15.95 23.82
CA LYS A 232 8.03 -16.35 25.22
C LYS A 232 7.32 -17.66 25.51
N LEU A 233 7.87 -18.46 26.41
CA LEU A 233 7.22 -19.66 26.93
C LEU A 233 6.10 -19.26 27.92
N LEU A 234 4.92 -19.85 27.78
CA LEU A 234 3.86 -19.72 28.78
C LEU A 234 4.32 -20.45 30.05
N LYS A 235 4.47 -19.70 31.15
CA LYS A 235 5.01 -20.20 32.42
C LYS A 235 4.11 -21.23 33.12
N THR A 236 2.87 -21.41 32.67
CA THR A 236 1.82 -22.07 33.46
C THR A 236 1.65 -23.58 33.22
N ASP A 237 2.25 -24.18 32.17
CA ASP A 237 1.99 -25.59 31.81
C ASP A 237 3.23 -26.38 31.36
N ALA A 238 4.36 -26.25 32.08
CA ALA A 238 5.57 -27.02 31.77
C ALA A 238 5.68 -28.30 32.61
N MET A 239 6.01 -29.43 31.97
CA MET A 239 6.38 -30.69 32.61
C MET A 239 7.88 -30.91 32.47
N ASN A 240 8.53 -31.45 33.51
CA ASN A 240 9.94 -31.80 33.49
C ASN A 240 10.08 -33.30 33.18
N ILE A 241 10.66 -33.63 32.03
CA ILE A 241 10.96 -35.00 31.61
C ILE A 241 12.48 -35.12 31.55
N PHE A 242 13.11 -35.88 32.46
CA PHE A 242 14.57 -36.11 32.51
C PHE A 242 15.43 -34.82 32.49
N GLY A 243 14.97 -33.74 33.14
CA GLY A 243 15.68 -32.45 33.18
C GLY A 243 15.30 -31.49 32.04
N TYR A 244 14.55 -31.97 31.05
CA TYR A 244 14.03 -31.16 29.95
C TYR A 244 12.62 -30.64 30.26
N LYS A 245 12.43 -29.32 30.20
CA LYS A 245 11.14 -28.66 30.43
C LYS A 245 10.41 -28.43 29.12
N ALA A 246 9.26 -29.09 28.95
CA ALA A 246 8.40 -28.95 27.77
C ALA A 246 6.96 -28.60 28.18
N SER A 247 6.20 -27.98 27.28
CA SER A 247 4.77 -27.73 27.51
C SER A 247 3.99 -29.05 27.54
N LYS A 248 3.02 -29.19 28.45
CA LYS A 248 2.11 -30.35 28.51
C LYS A 248 1.38 -30.56 27.19
N ASN A 249 0.91 -29.48 26.58
CA ASN A 249 0.20 -29.55 25.31
C ASN A 249 1.10 -30.04 24.18
N PHE A 250 2.38 -29.67 24.22
CA PHE A 250 3.36 -30.12 23.24
C PHE A 250 3.62 -31.62 23.37
N ILE A 251 3.78 -32.12 24.60
CA ILE A 251 3.96 -33.55 24.87
C ILE A 251 2.74 -34.34 24.37
N PHE A 252 1.53 -33.88 24.71
CA PHE A 252 0.30 -34.53 24.25
C PHE A 252 0.19 -34.55 22.72
N PHE A 253 0.47 -33.42 22.06
CA PHE A 253 0.48 -33.33 20.61
C PHE A 253 1.53 -34.25 19.98
N PHE A 254 2.73 -34.33 20.57
CA PHE A 254 3.78 -35.22 20.11
C PHE A 254 3.34 -36.68 20.20
N CYS A 255 2.78 -37.11 21.34
CA CYS A 255 2.26 -38.48 21.50
C CYS A 255 1.16 -38.79 20.48
N LEU A 256 0.22 -37.86 20.26
CA LEU A 256 -0.84 -38.01 19.27
C LEU A 256 -0.27 -38.12 17.86
N LEU A 257 0.69 -37.27 17.50
CA LEU A 257 1.36 -37.30 16.20
C LEU A 257 2.10 -38.61 15.99
N SER A 258 2.86 -39.08 16.98
CA SER A 258 3.55 -40.37 16.94
C SER A 258 2.57 -41.53 16.78
N PHE A 259 1.43 -41.50 17.48
CA PHE A 259 0.37 -42.49 17.32
C PHE A 259 -0.22 -42.50 15.91
N CYS A 260 -0.57 -41.33 15.36
CA CYS A 260 -1.08 -41.23 13.99
C CYS A 260 -0.07 -41.73 12.94
N ILE A 261 1.20 -41.37 13.08
CA ILE A 261 2.26 -41.86 12.20
C ILE A 261 2.35 -43.38 12.28
N TYR A 262 2.34 -43.94 13.49
CA TYR A 262 2.34 -45.38 13.69
C TYR A 262 1.14 -46.06 13.01
N THR A 263 -0.08 -45.53 13.20
CA THR A 263 -1.30 -46.04 12.57
C THR A 263 -1.21 -46.02 11.04
N ILE A 264 -0.71 -44.93 10.45
CA ILE A 264 -0.52 -44.82 8.99
C ILE A 264 0.47 -45.88 8.49
N PHE A 265 1.61 -46.05 9.17
CA PHE A 265 2.62 -47.04 8.78
C PHE A 265 2.08 -48.47 8.90
N TYR A 266 1.27 -48.74 9.92
CA TYR A 266 0.61 -50.03 10.11
C TYR A 266 -0.36 -50.34 8.97
N PHE A 267 -1.23 -49.39 8.60
CA PHE A 267 -2.21 -49.60 7.54
C PHE A 267 -1.63 -49.64 6.13
N LEU A 268 -0.52 -48.93 5.89
CA LEU A 268 0.14 -48.90 4.58
C LEU A 268 1.22 -49.97 4.42
N GLU A 269 1.39 -50.85 5.42
CA GLU A 269 2.42 -51.91 5.45
C GLU A 269 3.83 -51.40 5.08
N ILE A 270 4.16 -50.17 5.49
CA ILE A 270 5.43 -49.55 5.12
C ILE A 270 6.55 -50.16 5.97
N GLU A 271 7.32 -51.06 5.38
CA GLU A 271 8.51 -51.60 6.02
C GLU A 271 9.70 -50.65 5.88
N ASN A 272 10.09 -50.00 6.98
CA ASN A 272 11.32 -49.20 7.04
C ASN A 272 12.36 -49.89 7.93
N LYS A 273 13.49 -50.29 7.33
CA LYS A 273 14.62 -50.94 8.03
C LYS A 273 15.16 -50.09 9.18
N PHE A 274 15.16 -48.76 9.05
CA PHE A 274 15.60 -47.85 10.10
C PHE A 274 14.66 -47.88 11.31
N LEU A 275 13.34 -47.78 11.08
CA LEU A 275 12.34 -47.85 12.15
C LEU A 275 12.36 -49.23 12.84
N LYS A 276 12.49 -50.31 12.06
CA LYS A 276 12.58 -51.67 12.60
C LYS A 276 13.79 -51.85 13.52
N GLY A 277 14.96 -51.31 13.13
CA GLY A 277 16.16 -51.30 13.98
C GLY A 277 16.07 -50.37 15.19
N MET A 278 15.30 -49.29 15.09
CA MET A 278 15.08 -48.35 16.19
C MET A 278 14.11 -48.89 17.24
N PHE A 279 13.06 -49.61 16.82
CA PHE A 279 12.07 -50.21 17.72
C PHE A 279 12.46 -51.59 18.24
N SER A 280 13.48 -52.25 17.67
CA SER A 280 14.00 -53.53 18.18
C SER A 280 14.80 -53.39 19.48
N ASN A 281 15.22 -52.18 19.84
CA ASN A 281 15.94 -51.89 21.08
C ASN A 281 15.21 -50.78 21.85
N SER A 282 14.72 -51.11 23.05
CA SER A 282 13.94 -50.19 23.90
C SER A 282 14.73 -48.92 24.26
N LEU A 283 16.05 -49.03 24.49
CA LEU A 283 16.90 -47.89 24.84
C LEU A 283 17.10 -46.93 23.65
N LEU A 284 17.27 -47.47 22.43
CA LEU A 284 17.33 -46.66 21.22
C LEU A 284 16.00 -45.97 20.92
N SER A 285 14.88 -46.66 21.12
CA SER A 285 13.54 -46.09 20.94
C SER A 285 13.27 -44.92 21.90
N VAL A 286 13.57 -45.09 23.19
CA VAL A 286 13.41 -44.03 24.20
C VAL A 286 14.34 -42.85 23.92
N THR A 287 15.62 -43.11 23.62
CA THR A 287 16.60 -42.05 23.34
C THR A 287 16.21 -41.24 22.11
N ASN A 288 15.78 -41.91 21.03
CA ASN A 288 15.36 -41.21 19.83
C ASN A 288 14.03 -40.46 20.04
N GLY A 289 13.10 -40.99 20.84
CA GLY A 289 11.88 -40.30 21.21
C GLY A 289 12.14 -38.98 21.94
N ILE A 290 13.03 -38.98 22.94
CA ILE A 290 13.44 -37.78 23.67
C ILE A 290 14.15 -36.79 22.73
N LEU A 291 15.05 -37.27 21.87
CA LEU A 291 15.79 -36.42 20.92
C LEU A 291 14.84 -35.78 19.90
N LEU A 292 13.88 -36.53 19.35
CA LEU A 292 12.88 -36.02 18.41
C LEU A 292 11.98 -34.98 19.09
N LEU A 293 11.56 -35.26 20.33
CA LEU A 293 10.73 -34.35 21.13
C LEU A 293 11.46 -33.02 21.36
N ALA A 294 12.72 -33.07 21.81
CA ALA A 294 13.54 -31.87 22.03
C ALA A 294 13.80 -31.10 20.72
N LEU A 295 14.06 -31.81 19.62
CA LEU A 295 14.31 -31.20 18.32
C LEU A 295 13.05 -30.46 17.81
N ILE A 296 11.88 -31.10 17.89
CA ILE A 296 10.63 -30.50 17.42
C ILE A 296 10.21 -29.31 18.30
N ASP A 297 10.40 -29.36 19.62
CA ASP A 297 10.09 -28.21 20.49
C ASP A 297 11.02 -27.01 20.25
N ILE A 298 12.28 -27.24 19.86
CA ILE A 298 13.20 -26.15 19.54
C ILE A 298 12.92 -25.59 18.14
N VAL A 299 12.75 -26.47 17.15
CA VAL A 299 12.66 -26.11 15.73
C VAL A 299 11.24 -25.68 15.37
N GLY A 300 10.21 -26.40 15.79
CA GLY A 300 8.81 -26.17 15.43
C GLY A 300 8.34 -24.74 15.69
N PRO A 301 8.46 -24.21 16.92
CA PRO A 301 8.04 -22.84 17.22
C PRO A 301 8.84 -21.80 16.46
N LYS A 302 10.14 -22.03 16.22
CA LYS A 302 10.98 -21.13 15.41
C LYS A 302 10.52 -21.11 13.96
N SER A 303 10.14 -22.25 13.40
CA SER A 303 9.59 -22.36 12.03
C SER A 303 8.27 -21.61 11.90
N VAL A 304 7.33 -21.81 12.84
CA VAL A 304 6.04 -21.08 12.84
C VAL A 304 6.26 -19.57 13.02
N PHE A 305 7.17 -19.18 13.90
CA PHE A 305 7.55 -17.79 14.10
C PHE A 305 8.17 -17.14 12.84
N TRP A 306 9.03 -17.88 12.14
CA TRP A 306 9.65 -17.41 10.90
C TRP A 306 8.61 -17.24 9.78
N LEU A 307 7.70 -18.20 9.65
CA LEU A 307 6.58 -18.14 8.70
C LEU A 307 5.69 -16.93 8.97
N LEU A 308 5.35 -16.67 10.23
CA LEU A 308 4.58 -15.49 10.64
C LEU A 308 5.28 -14.17 10.25
N ASN A 309 6.60 -14.07 10.49
CA ASN A 309 7.38 -12.90 10.09
C ASN A 309 7.51 -12.76 8.56
N TRP A 310 7.58 -13.87 7.84
CA TRP A 310 7.64 -13.87 6.39
C TRP A 310 6.33 -13.37 5.77
N ILE A 311 5.19 -13.78 6.32
CA ILE A 311 3.86 -13.27 5.91
C ILE A 311 3.77 -11.75 6.11
N ILE A 312 4.22 -11.23 7.25
CA ILE A 312 4.19 -9.78 7.52
C ILE A 312 5.09 -9.01 6.53
N LYS A 313 6.25 -9.56 6.17
CA LYS A 313 7.11 -8.98 5.12
C LYS A 313 6.44 -8.99 3.75
N LEU A 314 5.73 -10.06 3.39
CA LEU A 314 4.96 -10.13 2.14
C LEU A 314 3.84 -9.10 2.12
N ARG A 315 3.15 -8.90 3.25
CA ARG A 315 2.10 -7.88 3.40
C ARG A 315 2.63 -6.49 3.08
N LYS A 316 3.79 -6.15 3.64
CA LYS A 316 4.49 -4.90 3.31
C LYS A 316 4.79 -4.82 1.81
N LYS A 317 5.41 -5.85 1.24
CA LYS A 317 5.78 -5.86 -0.19
C LYS A 317 4.57 -5.69 -1.12
N ILE A 318 3.46 -6.38 -0.86
CA ILE A 318 2.25 -6.34 -1.70
C ILE A 318 1.54 -4.99 -1.56
N SER A 319 1.50 -4.42 -0.36
CA SER A 319 0.88 -3.12 -0.11
C SER A 319 1.64 -1.96 -0.77
N TYR A 320 2.98 -2.01 -0.83
CA TYR A 320 3.80 -0.91 -1.36
C TYR A 320 4.16 -1.04 -2.85
N LYS A 321 4.28 -2.26 -3.40
CA LYS A 321 4.88 -2.47 -4.74
C LYS A 321 3.97 -2.08 -5.92
N ASN A 322 2.66 -1.88 -5.71
CA ASN A 322 1.69 -1.77 -6.80
C ASN A 322 0.97 -0.41 -6.92
N PHE A 323 1.42 0.62 -6.19
CA PHE A 323 0.87 1.98 -6.21
C PHE A 323 1.63 2.97 -7.12
N LYS A 324 2.35 2.47 -8.15
CA LYS A 324 2.82 3.33 -9.24
C LYS A 324 1.75 3.32 -10.35
N PHE A 325 1.10 4.47 -10.55
CA PHE A 325 0.11 4.67 -11.61
C PHE A 325 0.76 4.87 -12.97
#